data_AF-A0A7V9EYJ7-F1
#
_entry.id   AF-A0A7V9EYJ7-F1
#
_cell.length_a   1.000
_cell.length_b   1.000
_cell.length_c   1.000
_cell.angle_alpha   90.00
_cell.angle_beta   90.00
_cell.angle_gamma   90.00
#
_symmetry.space_group_name_H-M   'P 1'
#
loop_
_entity.id
_entity.type
_entity.pdbx_description
1 polymer ?
#
loop_
_entity_poly.entity_id
_entity_poly.type
_entity_poly.pdbx_seq_one_letter_code
_entity_poly.pdbx_strand_id
1 'polypeptide(L)'
;MATYIMLMKFIEPGIESIKGAQAGRAAGRQAAKALGIKWKQQYLVMGEYDVVTIVEAPNEEAMAKFALMGLTGSLEIRTMRAFDEAEADELLEDLPEPLP
;
A
#
# COMPACT_ATOMS: atom_id res chain seq x y z
N MET A 1 9.79 11.72 0.81
CA MET A 1 8.46 11.25 0.33
C MET A 1 7.96 10.26 1.33
N ALA A 2 6.66 10.24 1.59
CA ALA A 2 6.09 9.32 2.56
C ALA A 2 6.02 7.90 1.98
N THR A 3 6.53 6.91 2.72
CA THR A 3 6.41 5.48 2.41
C THR A 3 5.06 4.96 2.90
N TYR A 4 4.37 4.21 2.05
CA TYR A 4 3.13 3.53 2.39
C TYR A 4 3.23 2.05 2.08
N ILE A 5 2.64 1.25 2.97
CA ILE A 5 2.44 -0.18 2.78
C ILE A 5 0.96 -0.40 2.48
N MET A 6 0.70 -1.14 1.41
CA MET A 6 -0.63 -1.57 1.01
C MET A 6 -0.71 -3.08 1.15
N LEU A 7 -1.59 -3.54 2.04
CA LEU A 7 -1.92 -4.95 2.22
C LEU A 7 -3.19 -5.23 1.42
N MET A 8 -3.15 -6.26 0.57
CA MET A 8 -4.27 -6.58 -0.31
C MET A 8 -4.65 -8.05 -0.22
N LYS A 9 -5.95 -8.31 -0.26
CA LYS A 9 -6.53 -9.64 -0.19
C LYS A 9 -7.50 -9.85 -1.34
N PHE A 10 -7.41 -10.98 -2.04
CA PHE A 10 -8.38 -11.33 -3.08
C PHE A 10 -9.72 -11.69 -2.44
N ILE A 11 -10.79 -11.06 -2.93
CA ILE A 11 -12.15 -11.33 -2.46
C ILE A 11 -12.66 -12.66 -3.04
N GLU A 12 -12.29 -12.98 -4.28
CA GLU A 12 -12.61 -14.26 -4.93
C GLU A 12 -11.35 -15.15 -5.05
N PRO A 13 -11.30 -16.30 -4.35
CA PRO A 13 -10.12 -17.17 -4.33
C PRO A 13 -9.95 -18.03 -5.60
N GLY A 14 -10.48 -17.58 -6.75
CA GLY A 14 -10.44 -18.32 -8.00
C GLY A 14 -9.09 -18.19 -8.75
N ILE A 15 -8.76 -19.21 -9.56
CA ILE A 15 -7.58 -19.19 -10.44
C ILE A 15 -7.61 -18.01 -11.43
N GLU A 16 -8.80 -17.50 -11.74
CA GLU A 16 -9.00 -16.34 -12.61
C GLU A 16 -8.48 -15.05 -11.97
N SER A 17 -8.72 -14.84 -10.67
CA SER A 17 -8.16 -13.70 -9.91
C SER A 17 -6.63 -13.70 -9.95
N ILE A 18 -6.02 -14.89 -9.81
CA ILE A 18 -4.56 -15.06 -9.89
C ILE A 18 -4.04 -14.72 -11.30
N LYS A 19 -4.71 -15.21 -12.35
CA LYS A 19 -4.35 -14.89 -13.74
C LYS A 19 -4.50 -13.41 -14.05
N GLY A 20 -5.52 -12.74 -13.47
CA GLY A 20 -5.75 -11.31 -13.59
C GLY A 20 -4.76 -10.43 -12.83
N ALA A 21 -4.10 -10.98 -11.80
CA ALA A 21 -3.22 -10.21 -10.91
C ALA A 21 -2.05 -9.52 -11.64
N GLN A 22 -1.53 -10.12 -12.71
CA GLN A 22 -0.46 -9.50 -13.52
C GLN A 22 -0.96 -8.23 -14.24
N ALA A 23 -2.16 -8.29 -14.83
CA ALA A 23 -2.78 -7.14 -15.48
C ALA A 23 -3.13 -6.05 -14.45
N GLY A 24 -3.69 -6.45 -13.30
CA GLY A 24 -3.97 -5.54 -12.18
C GLY A 24 -2.72 -4.82 -11.69
N ARG A 25 -1.59 -5.53 -11.54
CA ARG A 25 -0.29 -4.93 -11.17
C ARG A 25 0.18 -3.90 -12.20
N ALA A 26 0.06 -4.21 -13.49
CA ALA A 26 0.47 -3.28 -14.55
C ALA A 26 -0.38 -2.00 -14.53
N ALA A 27 -1.70 -2.13 -14.42
CA ALA A 27 -2.63 -1.01 -14.28
C ALA A 27 -2.33 -0.18 -13.03
N GLY A 28 -2.08 -0.84 -11.89
CA GLY A 28 -1.69 -0.18 -10.64
C GLY A 28 -0.41 0.64 -10.78
N ARG A 29 0.63 0.11 -11.45
CA ARG A 29 1.88 0.85 -11.70
C ARG A 29 1.66 2.08 -12.58
N GLN A 30 0.78 1.99 -13.57
CA GLN A 30 0.43 3.13 -14.42
C GLN A 30 -0.33 4.20 -13.63
N ALA A 31 -1.30 3.80 -12.82
CA ALA A 31 -2.05 4.71 -11.95
C ALA A 31 -1.15 5.40 -10.93
N ALA A 32 -0.24 4.66 -10.28
CA ALA A 32 0.76 5.22 -9.37
C ALA A 32 1.60 6.29 -10.07
N LYS A 33 2.14 5.97 -11.26
CA LYS A 33 2.94 6.92 -12.06
C LYS A 33 2.17 8.19 -12.42
N ALA A 34 0.88 8.07 -12.80
CA ALA A 34 0.04 9.20 -13.14
C ALA A 34 -0.19 10.16 -11.95
N LEU A 35 -0.12 9.64 -10.72
CA LEU A 35 -0.24 10.39 -9.47
C LEU A 35 1.12 10.82 -8.87
N GLY A 36 2.23 10.58 -9.57
CA GLY A 36 3.58 10.87 -9.06
C GLY A 36 4.04 9.94 -7.93
N ILE A 37 3.33 8.83 -7.72
CA ILE A 37 3.68 7.80 -6.74
C ILE A 37 4.74 6.89 -7.33
N LYS A 38 5.79 6.65 -6.56
CA LYS A 38 6.88 5.77 -6.92
C LYS A 38 6.64 4.38 -6.36
N TRP A 39 6.49 3.41 -7.27
CA TRP A 39 6.35 2.01 -6.91
C TRP A 39 7.69 1.42 -6.47
N LYS A 40 7.85 1.08 -5.19
CA LYS A 40 9.10 0.53 -4.65
C LYS A 40 9.20 -0.95 -4.92
N GLN A 41 8.26 -1.71 -4.36
CA GLN A 41 8.27 -3.16 -4.45
C GLN A 41 6.87 -3.73 -4.30
N GLN A 42 6.65 -4.93 -4.82
CA GLN A 42 5.47 -5.72 -4.52
C GLN A 42 5.90 -7.17 -4.25
N TYR A 43 5.26 -7.78 -3.26
CA TYR A 43 5.44 -9.17 -2.88
C TYR A 43 4.10 -9.89 -2.97
N LEU A 44 4.15 -11.14 -3.44
CA LEU A 44 3.12 -12.13 -3.10
C LEU A 44 3.54 -12.70 -1.74
N VAL A 45 2.60 -12.77 -0.81
CA VAL A 45 2.86 -13.27 0.54
C VAL A 45 1.89 -14.41 0.88
N MET A 46 2.26 -15.22 1.87
CA MET A 46 1.41 -16.30 2.37
C MET A 46 0.99 -15.93 3.80
N GLY A 47 -0.31 -15.79 4.04
CA GLY A 47 -0.82 -15.39 5.35
C GLY A 47 -2.23 -14.79 5.28
N GLU A 48 -2.50 -13.79 6.11
CA GLU A 48 -3.80 -13.10 6.15
C GLU A 48 -4.10 -12.33 4.85
N TYR A 49 -3.06 -11.86 4.17
CA TYR A 49 -3.10 -11.11 2.92
C TYR A 49 -2.40 -11.90 1.80
N ASP A 50 -2.69 -11.55 0.56
CA ASP A 50 -2.13 -12.22 -0.63
C ASP A 50 -1.01 -11.39 -1.28
N VAL A 51 -1.09 -10.06 -1.13
CA VAL A 51 -0.14 -9.13 -1.76
C VAL A 51 0.23 -8.00 -0.79
N VAL A 52 1.52 -7.68 -0.76
CA VAL A 52 2.05 -6.48 -0.12
C VAL A 52 2.68 -5.59 -1.18
N THR A 53 2.25 -4.33 -1.25
CA THR A 53 2.86 -3.32 -2.13
C THR A 53 3.42 -2.18 -1.29
N ILE A 54 4.65 -1.78 -1.61
CA ILE A 54 5.33 -0.65 -0.98
C ILE A 54 5.46 0.46 -2.02
N VAL A 55 5.03 1.67 -1.66
CA VAL A 55 5.12 2.86 -2.52
C VAL A 55 5.63 4.07 -1.75
N GLU A 56 6.25 5.01 -2.45
CA GLU A 56 6.53 6.36 -1.95
C GLU A 56 5.56 7.34 -2.63
N ALA A 57 4.81 8.11 -1.85
CA ALA A 57 3.88 9.12 -2.37
C ALA A 57 4.39 10.55 -2.13
N PRO A 58 4.08 11.51 -3.04
CA PRO A 58 4.50 12.89 -2.89
C PRO A 58 3.71 13.65 -1.81
N ASN A 59 2.46 13.25 -1.55
CA ASN A 59 1.59 13.78 -0.50
C ASN A 59 0.44 12.79 -0.21
N GLU A 60 -0.33 13.06 0.85
CA GLU A 60 -1.44 12.20 1.29
C GLU A 60 -2.58 12.14 0.29
N GLU A 61 -2.88 13.25 -0.41
CA GLU A 61 -3.95 13.32 -1.41
C GLU A 61 -3.69 12.36 -2.58
N ALA A 62 -2.45 12.31 -3.08
CA ALA A 62 -2.05 11.39 -4.13
C ALA A 62 -2.23 9.94 -3.67
N MET A 63 -1.82 9.62 -2.44
CA MET A 63 -1.96 8.27 -1.89
C MET A 63 -3.43 7.87 -1.69
N ALA A 64 -4.26 8.79 -1.19
CA ALA A 64 -5.69 8.56 -1.02
C ALA A 64 -6.39 8.29 -2.36
N LYS A 65 -6.10 9.10 -3.39
CA LYS A 65 -6.61 8.87 -4.76
C LYS A 65 -6.19 7.50 -5.28
N PHE A 66 -4.93 7.13 -5.08
CA PHE A 66 -4.41 5.84 -5.54
C PHE A 66 -5.09 4.65 -4.83
N ALA A 67 -5.27 4.74 -3.51
CA ALA A 67 -5.97 3.71 -2.74
C ALA A 67 -7.43 3.56 -3.21
N LEU A 68 -8.14 4.67 -3.43
CA LEU A 68 -9.52 4.66 -3.93
C LEU A 68 -9.63 4.06 -5.34
N MET A 69 -8.69 4.36 -6.24
CA MET A 69 -8.64 3.75 -7.57
C MET A 69 -8.42 2.22 -7.53
N GLY A 70 -7.81 1.71 -6.46
CA GLY A 70 -7.61 0.28 -6.27
C GLY A 70 -8.87 -0.50 -5.86
N LEU A 71 -9.92 0.19 -5.39
CA LEU A 71 -11.18 -0.42 -4.92
C LEU A 71 -12.07 -0.86 -6.09
N THR A 72 -11.59 -1.86 -6.83
CA THR A 72 -12.21 -2.39 -8.05
C THR A 72 -13.17 -3.56 -7.80
N GLY A 73 -13.37 -3.96 -6.54
CA GLY A 73 -14.24 -5.07 -6.15
C GLY A 73 -13.58 -6.46 -6.17
N SER A 74 -12.39 -6.61 -6.77
CA SER A 74 -11.63 -7.87 -6.76
C SER A 74 -10.63 -7.98 -5.60
N LEU A 75 -10.37 -6.87 -4.91
CA LEU A 75 -9.40 -6.76 -3.82
C LEU A 75 -9.98 -5.99 -2.64
N GLU A 76 -9.77 -6.49 -1.43
CA GLU A 76 -9.76 -5.67 -0.23
C GLU A 76 -8.37 -5.05 -0.07
N ILE A 77 -8.30 -3.75 0.22
CA ILE A 77 -7.04 -3.00 0.34
C ILE A 77 -7.00 -2.27 1.68
N ARG A 78 -5.91 -2.47 2.43
CA ARG A 78 -5.56 -1.71 3.64
C ARG A 78 -4.28 -0.93 3.37
N THR A 79 -4.35 0.39 3.48
CA THR A 79 -3.21 1.29 3.26
C THR A 79 -2.78 1.89 4.60
N MET A 80 -1.47 1.89 4.87
CA MET A 80 -0.89 2.48 6.08
C MET A 80 0.37 3.27 5.74
N ARG A 81 0.54 4.42 6.41
CA ARG A 81 1.82 5.15 6.43
C ARG A 81 2.83 4.28 7.17
N ALA A 82 3.99 4.08 6.57
CA ALA A 82 5.13 3.42 7.21
C ALA A 82 6.17 4.48 7.55
N PHE A 83 6.62 4.47 8.79
CA PHE A 83 7.75 5.26 9.27
C PHE A 83 9.00 4.38 9.21
N ASP A 84 10.09 4.90 8.64
CA ASP A 84 11.38 4.19 8.73
C ASP A 84 12.00 4.32 10.13
N GLU A 85 13.14 3.68 10.37
CA GLU A 85 13.78 3.67 11.69
C GLU A 85 14.07 5.10 12.19
N ALA A 86 14.52 6.00 11.31
CA ALA A 86 14.83 7.38 11.69
C ALA A 86 13.55 8.18 12.03
N GLU A 87 12.52 8.08 11.19
CA GLU A 87 11.21 8.70 11.48
C GLU A 87 10.59 8.14 12.78
N ALA A 88 10.77 6.84 13.04
CA ALA A 88 10.28 6.21 14.26
C ALA A 88 11.05 6.67 15.50
N ASP A 89 12.38 6.79 15.43
CA ASP A 89 13.20 7.27 16.54
C ASP A 89 12.81 8.71 16.93
N GLU A 90 12.62 9.61 15.95
CA GLU A 90 12.14 10.97 16.20
C GLU A 90 10.76 11.00 16.90
N LEU A 91 9.83 10.14 16.46
CA LEU A 91 8.51 10.03 17.09
C LEU A 91 8.57 9.51 18.52
N LEU A 92 9.49 8.57 18.80
CA LEU A 92 9.68 8.01 20.14
C LEU A 92 10.29 9.02 21.10
N GLU A 93 11.20 9.87 20.63
CA GLU A 93 11.79 10.97 21.42
C GLU A 93 10.76 12.06 21.79
N ASP A 94 9.76 12.31 20.92
CA ASP A 94 8.69 13.30 21.13
C ASP A 94 7.45 12.72 21.85
N LEU A 95 7.53 11.49 22.38
CA LEU A 95 6.42 10.90 23.11
C LEU A 95 6.17 11.68 24.42
N PRO A 96 4.94 12.19 24.66
CA PRO A 96 4.59 12.75 25.95
C PRO A 96 4.65 11.66 27.03
N GLU A 97 4.85 12.07 28.29
CA GLU A 97 4.78 11.12 29.42
C GLU A 97 3.45 10.33 29.36
N PRO A 98 3.49 9.02 29.65
CA PRO A 98 2.30 8.20 29.62
C PRO A 98 1.24 8.80 30.55
N LEU A 99 -0.01 8.81 30.08
CA LEU A 99 -1.15 9.23 30.91
C LEU A 99 -1.19 8.37 32.19
N PRO A 100 -1.47 8.98 33.35
CA PRO A 100 -1.47 8.29 34.64
C PRO A 100 -2.50 7.15 34.72
#